data_AF-A0A436W204-F1
#
_entry.id   AF-A0A436W204-F1
#
_cell.length_a   1.000
_cell.length_b   1.000
_cell.length_c   1.000
_cell.angle_alpha   90.00
_cell.angle_beta   90.00
_cell.angle_gamma   90.00
#
_symmetry.space_group_name_H-M   'P 1'
#
loop_
_entity.id
_entity.type
_entity.pdbx_description
1 polymer ?
#
loop_
_entity_poly.entity_id
_entity_poly.type
_entity_poly.pdbx_seq_one_letter_code
_entity_poly.pdbx_strand_id
1 'polypeptide(L)' 'MGELIMSAPVAGLTSKNRITAEDVVMLRREVFGDGMVSRGEAEALFALDQTTRDKCQEWPAFFVEAVTDYIVHQ' A
#
# COMPACT_ATOMS: atom_id res chain seq x y z
N MET A 1 -13.14 16.25 9.79
CA MET A 1 -13.09 14.91 10.39
C MET A 1 -12.83 13.95 9.23
N GLY A 2 -11.57 13.82 8.83
CA GLY A 2 -11.18 12.93 7.73
C GLY A 2 -11.08 11.53 8.30
N GLU A 3 -12.00 10.66 7.90
CA GLU A 3 -12.03 9.27 8.32
C GLU A 3 -10.78 8.60 7.78
N LEU A 4 -9.78 8.37 8.65
CA LEU A 4 -8.65 7.49 8.39
C LEU A 4 -9.20 6.07 8.32
N ILE A 5 -9.80 5.70 7.20
CA ILE A 5 -10.02 4.31 6.82
C ILE A 5 -8.65 3.71 6.47
N MET A 6 -7.80 3.54 7.49
CA MET A 6 -6.75 2.53 7.42
C MET A 6 -7.49 1.20 7.37
N SER A 7 -7.64 0.65 6.17
CA SER A 7 -8.17 -0.70 6.04
C SER A 7 -7.29 -1.64 6.87
N ALA A 8 -7.93 -2.47 7.70
CA ALA A 8 -7.30 -3.38 8.65
C ALA A 8 -6.10 -4.22 8.13
N PRO A 9 -5.98 -4.55 6.82
CA PRO A 9 -4.89 -5.39 6.33
C PRO A 9 -3.52 -4.72 6.38
N VAL A 10 -3.43 -3.43 6.07
CA VAL A 10 -2.16 -2.70 5.95
C VAL A 10 -1.44 -2.62 7.31
N ALA A 11 -2.20 -2.41 8.39
CA ALA A 11 -1.68 -2.44 9.77
C ALA A 11 -1.18 -3.83 10.20
N GLY A 12 -1.80 -4.90 9.67
CA GLY A 12 -1.31 -6.27 9.86
C GLY A 12 0.03 -6.51 9.17
N LEU A 13 0.25 -5.89 8.00
CA LEU A 13 1.50 -5.98 7.26
C LEU A 13 2.63 -5.21 7.90
N THR A 14 2.37 -4.05 8.54
CA THR A 14 3.44 -3.33 9.26
C THR A 14 4.04 -4.13 10.42
N SER A 15 3.27 -5.08 10.97
CA SER A 15 3.74 -5.99 12.02
C SER A 15 4.54 -7.18 11.47
N LYS A 16 4.30 -7.54 10.21
CA LYS A 16 5.06 -8.57 9.49
C LYS A 16 6.25 -7.89 8.83
N ASN A 17 7.48 -8.20 9.24
CA ASN A 17 8.68 -7.65 8.60
C ASN A 17 8.95 -8.24 7.19
N ARG A 18 7.90 -8.69 6.50
CA ARG A 18 7.95 -9.29 5.17
C ARG A 18 6.67 -8.95 4.40
N ILE A 19 6.83 -8.59 3.13
CA ILE A 19 5.75 -8.45 2.16
C ILE A 19 5.84 -9.59 1.15
N THR A 20 4.81 -10.42 1.10
CA THR A 20 4.68 -11.53 0.16
C THR A 20 3.88 -11.13 -1.08
N ALA A 21 3.91 -11.97 -2.13
CA ALA A 21 3.08 -11.77 -3.33
C ALA A 21 1.58 -11.72 -3.01
N GLU A 22 1.11 -12.52 -2.05
CA GLU A 22 -0.28 -12.53 -1.62
C GLU A 22 -0.68 -11.21 -0.95
N ASP A 23 0.23 -10.62 -0.16
CA ASP A 23 0.02 -9.31 0.46
C ASP A 23 -0.08 -8.21 -0.61
N VAL A 24 0.74 -8.28 -1.67
CA VAL A 24 0.66 -7.34 -2.80
C VAL A 24 -0.69 -7.45 -3.53
N VAL A 25 -1.17 -8.66 -3.79
CA VAL A 25 -2.48 -8.86 -4.43
C VAL A 25 -3.62 -8.31 -3.57
N MET A 26 -3.54 -8.51 -2.25
CA MET A 26 -4.51 -7.98 -1.30
C MET A 26 -4.50 -6.45 -1.29
N LEU A 27 -3.32 -5.84 -1.15
CA LEU A 27 -3.14 -4.39 -1.17
C LEU A 27 -3.62 -3.78 -2.49
N ARG A 28 -3.35 -4.42 -3.62
CA ARG A 28 -3.81 -3.95 -4.92
C ARG A 28 -5.34 -3.91 -5.02
N ARG A 29 -6.03 -4.88 -4.42
CA ARG A 29 -7.51 -4.87 -4.39
C ARG A 29 -8.08 -3.79 -3.49
N GLU A 30 -7.38 -3.44 -2.42
CA GLU A 30 -7.82 -2.37 -1.52
C GLU A 30 -7.52 -1.00 -2.11
N VAL A 31 -6.26 -0.75 -2.48
CA VAL A 31 -5.76 0.55 -2.98
C VAL A 31 -6.39 0.93 -4.33
N PHE A 32 -6.62 -0.05 -5.22
CA PHE A 32 -7.32 0.21 -6.49
C PHE A 32 -8.82 -0.13 -6.42
N GLY A 33 -9.33 -0.52 -5.26
CA GLY A 33 -10.73 -0.92 -5.09
C GLY A 33 -11.71 0.23 -5.27
N ASP A 34 -11.34 1.42 -4.81
CA ASP A 34 -12.13 2.65 -4.94
C ASP A 34 -11.76 3.47 -6.19
N GLY A 35 -10.73 3.02 -6.93
CA GLY A 35 -10.27 3.65 -8.18
C GLY A 35 -9.43 4.92 -8.02
N MET A 36 -9.11 5.33 -6.80
CA MET A 36 -8.15 6.40 -6.50
C MET A 36 -7.32 6.05 -5.28
N VAL A 37 -6.02 6.34 -5.34
CA VAL A 37 -5.13 6.25 -4.19
C VAL A 37 -5.23 7.53 -3.36
N SER A 38 -5.73 7.42 -2.14
CA SER A 38 -5.80 8.54 -1.20
C SER A 38 -4.45 8.83 -0.55
N ARG A 39 -4.26 10.06 -0.05
CA ARG A 39 -3.05 10.45 0.70
C ARG A 39 -2.72 9.50 1.85
N GLY A 40 -3.73 9.07 2.62
CA GLY A 40 -3.54 8.14 3.74
C GLY A 40 -3.05 6.76 3.31
N GLU A 41 -3.47 6.29 2.13
CA GLU A 41 -3.03 5.03 1.55
C GLU A 41 -1.60 5.13 1.04
N ALA A 42 -1.27 6.22 0.35
CA ALA A 42 0.09 6.52 -0.06
C ALA A 42 1.04 6.58 1.16
N GLU A 43 0.68 7.33 2.21
CA GLU A 43 1.46 7.41 3.45
C GLU A 43 1.66 6.02 4.09
N ALA A 44 0.65 5.15 4.06
CA ALA A 44 0.76 3.78 4.56
C ALA A 44 1.69 2.89 3.70
N LEU A 45 1.64 3.01 2.37
CA LEU A 45 2.55 2.32 1.45
C LEU A 45 3.99 2.77 1.67
N PHE A 46 4.24 4.07 1.86
CA PHE A 46 5.56 4.59 2.20
C PHE A 46 6.05 4.07 3.55
N ALA A 47 5.17 3.96 4.54
CA ALA A 47 5.52 3.39 5.85
C ALA A 47 5.89 1.91 5.71
N LEU A 48 5.11 1.12 4.98
CA LEU A 48 5.39 -0.30 4.71
C LEU A 48 6.71 -0.50 3.98
N ASP A 49 7.01 0.34 2.97
CA ASP A 49 8.26 0.27 2.23
C ASP A 49 9.46 0.53 3.15
N GLN A 50 9.35 1.48 4.07
CA GLN A 50 10.41 1.83 5.01
C GLN A 50 10.61 0.81 6.14
N THR A 51 9.52 0.20 6.64
CA THR A 51 9.60 -0.74 7.78
C THR A 51 9.94 -2.16 7.37
N THR A 52 9.63 -2.55 6.13
CA THR A 52 9.80 -3.91 5.64
C THR A 52 11.15 -4.08 4.93
N ARG A 53 11.97 -5.04 5.38
CA ARG A 53 13.22 -5.39 4.68
C ARG A 53 13.06 -6.48 3.63
N ASP A 54 12.19 -7.45 3.89
CA ASP A 54 12.00 -8.62 3.02
C ASP A 54 10.78 -8.40 2.15
N LYS A 55 10.98 -7.99 0.89
CA LYS A 55 9.91 -7.66 -0.04
C LYS A 55 9.97 -8.60 -1.23
N CYS A 56 8.82 -9.11 -1.66
CA CYS A 56 8.71 -9.90 -2.87
C CYS A 56 9.05 -9.05 -4.13
N GLN A 57 9.38 -9.72 -5.23
CA GLN A 57 9.73 -9.07 -6.50
C GLN A 57 8.58 -8.24 -7.12
N GLU A 58 7.34 -8.50 -6.72
CA GLU A 58 6.14 -7.82 -7.22
C GLU A 58 5.88 -6.49 -6.50
N TRP A 59 6.44 -6.31 -5.30
CA TRP A 59 6.26 -5.11 -4.50
C TRP A 59 6.71 -3.82 -5.21
N PRO A 60 7.92 -3.73 -5.82
CA PRO A 60 8.37 -2.49 -6.44
C PRO A 60 7.47 -2.03 -7.59
N ALA A 61 6.95 -2.97 -8.38
CA ALA A 61 6.05 -2.66 -9.49
C ALA A 61 4.72 -2.09 -8.97
N PHE A 62 4.13 -2.73 -7.95
CA PHE A 62 2.92 -2.24 -7.30
C PHE A 62 3.12 -0.87 -6.64
N PHE A 63 4.22 -0.69 -5.90
CA PHE A 63 4.51 0.55 -5.20
C PHE A 63 4.64 1.73 -6.16
N VAL A 64 5.38 1.56 -7.27
CA VAL A 64 5.51 2.59 -8.30
C VAL A 64 4.17 2.89 -8.96
N GLU A 65 3.35 1.87 -9.25
CA GLU A 65 2.02 2.05 -9.82
C GLU A 65 1.12 2.87 -8.89
N ALA A 66 1.04 2.51 -7.61
CA ALA A 66 0.20 3.20 -6.62
C ALA A 66 0.67 4.64 -6.36
N VAL A 67 1.98 4.89 -6.28
CA VAL A 67 2.53 6.24 -6.11
C VAL A 67 2.31 7.10 -7.37
N THR A 68 2.43 6.51 -8.56
CA THR A 68 2.15 7.21 -9.82
C THR A 68 0.68 7.60 -9.89
N ASP A 69 -0.23 6.67 -9.56
CA ASP A 69 -1.66 6.93 -9.53
C ASP A 69 -2.01 8.05 -8.55
N TYR A 70 -1.44 8.00 -7.34
CA TYR A 70 -1.58 9.08 -6.36
C TYR A 70 -1.13 10.43 -6.92
N ILE A 71 0.08 10.53 -7.50
CA ILE A 71 0.61 11.80 -8.03
C ILE A 71 -0.21 12.32 -9.21
N VAL A 72 -0.68 11.44 -10.09
CA VAL A 72 -1.46 11.83 -11.27
C VAL A 72 -2.84 12.35 -10.90
N HIS A 73 -3.47 11.78 -9.87
CA HIS A 73 -4.81 12.14 -9.42
C HIS A 73 -4.85 13.19 -8.29
N GLN A 74 -3.70 13.80 -7.92
CA GLN A 74 -3.59 14.81 -6.85
C GLN A 74 -3.65 16.28 -7.31
#